data_AF-A0A7R8CJM1-F1
#
_entry.id   AF-A0A7R8CJM1-F1
#
_cell.length_a   1.000
_cell.length_b   1.000
_cell.length_c   1.000
_cell.angle_alpha   90.00
_cell.angle_beta   90.00
_cell.angle_gamma   90.00
#
_symmetry.space_group_name_H-M   'P 1'
#
loop_
_entity.id
_entity.type
_entity.pdbx_description
1 polymer ?
#
loop_
_entity_poly.entity_id
_entity_poly.type
_entity_poly.pdbx_seq_one_letter_code
_entity_poly.pdbx_strand_id
1 'polypeptide(L)'
;MSENQLLDSVENSIWHAFDFLSLEGDGTAPKSKLKTLTSQIGDILDINSADLGLDDYRSTDALNFEQYRYYLCKEVFSNLPDEIPVNEQHSYESKTDNVCWEWCSLNFIKREGEFIIFPDHCVYQLYRIFCMLGEMVENDKGHVEVIMAAEEVENVVFQFMNTLGRGQDWNAEEFDSIASVIPAFKFGIFLTVLESKYTKDTDKGGLIEAVPGHP
;
A
#
# COMPACT_ATOMS: atom_id res chain seq x y z
N MET A 1 24.99 -5.44 -5.68
CA MET A 1 23.62 -5.45 -6.23
C MET A 1 23.20 -4.00 -6.21
N SER A 2 22.98 -3.35 -7.36
CA SER A 2 22.30 -2.05 -7.30
C SER A 2 20.87 -2.35 -6.83
N GLU A 3 20.51 -1.75 -5.70
CA GLU A 3 19.12 -1.70 -5.23
C GLU A 3 18.32 -0.95 -6.29
N ASN A 4 17.17 -1.51 -6.67
CA ASN A 4 16.31 -0.86 -7.64
C ASN A 4 15.41 0.10 -6.86
N GLN A 5 15.93 1.31 -6.64
CA GLN A 5 15.32 2.32 -5.75
C GLN A 5 13.84 2.58 -6.08
N LEU A 6 13.46 2.50 -7.36
CA LEU A 6 12.07 2.66 -7.78
C LEU A 6 11.20 1.46 -7.39
N LEU A 7 11.68 0.22 -7.55
CA LEU A 7 10.94 -0.96 -7.10
C LEU A 7 10.76 -0.91 -5.58
N ASP A 8 11.83 -0.59 -4.85
CA ASP A 8 11.81 -0.53 -3.39
C ASP A 8 10.84 0.57 -2.88
N SER A 9 10.64 1.67 -3.62
CA SER A 9 9.69 2.72 -3.23
C SER A 9 8.22 2.39 -3.49
N VAL A 10 7.91 1.40 -4.34
CA VAL A 10 6.53 1.01 -4.70
C VAL A 10 6.18 -0.42 -4.29
N GLU A 11 7.12 -1.17 -3.69
CA GLU A 11 6.94 -2.60 -3.43
C GLU A 11 5.76 -2.89 -2.51
N ASN A 12 5.49 -2.02 -1.53
CA ASN A 12 4.35 -2.14 -0.63
C ASN A 12 3.02 -1.99 -1.39
N SER A 13 2.94 -1.05 -2.32
CA SER A 13 1.77 -0.88 -3.19
C SER A 13 1.55 -2.11 -4.06
N ILE A 14 2.62 -2.61 -4.70
CA ILE A 14 2.58 -3.83 -5.51
C ILE A 14 2.17 -5.05 -4.67
N TRP A 15 2.64 -5.14 -3.43
CA TRP A 15 2.25 -6.20 -2.51
C TRP A 15 0.74 -6.19 -2.23
N HIS A 16 0.13 -5.03 -1.99
CA HIS A 16 -1.32 -4.94 -1.79
C HIS A 16 -2.13 -5.38 -3.01
N ALA A 17 -1.66 -5.03 -4.22
CA ALA A 17 -2.28 -5.51 -5.45
C ALA A 17 -2.10 -7.03 -5.59
N PHE A 18 -0.90 -7.55 -5.30
CA PHE A 18 -0.63 -8.99 -5.30
C PHE A 18 -1.51 -9.75 -4.29
N ASP A 19 -1.62 -9.26 -3.06
CA ASP A 19 -2.42 -9.87 -1.99
C ASP A 19 -3.90 -9.96 -2.39
N PHE A 20 -4.43 -8.91 -3.02
CA PHE A 20 -5.78 -8.93 -3.59
C PHE A 20 -5.96 -10.01 -4.69
N LEU A 21 -4.92 -10.25 -5.50
CA LEU A 21 -4.95 -11.24 -6.57
C LEU A 21 -4.73 -12.67 -6.08
N SER A 22 -4.13 -12.82 -4.90
CA SER A 22 -3.79 -14.10 -4.30
C SER A 22 -5.02 -14.99 -4.09
N LEU A 23 -4.82 -16.29 -4.18
CA LEU A 23 -5.88 -17.25 -3.86
C LEU A 23 -6.08 -17.22 -2.35
N GLU A 24 -7.34 -17.26 -1.90
CA GLU A 24 -7.69 -17.11 -0.48
C GLU A 24 -6.89 -18.09 0.41
N GLY A 25 -5.85 -17.55 1.06
CA GLY A 25 -5.15 -18.19 2.18
C GLY A 25 -3.85 -18.94 1.88
N ASP A 26 -3.39 -19.06 0.63
CA ASP A 26 -2.17 -19.80 0.30
C ASP A 26 -0.93 -18.93 0.01
N GLY A 27 -1.08 -17.61 0.01
CA GLY A 27 0.03 -16.67 -0.21
C GLY A 27 0.56 -16.64 -1.64
N THR A 28 -0.17 -17.21 -2.60
CA THR A 28 0.21 -17.26 -4.01
C THR A 28 -0.86 -16.64 -4.91
N ALA A 29 -0.42 -16.00 -6.01
CA ALA A 29 -1.29 -15.43 -7.02
C ALA A 29 -1.12 -16.17 -8.37
N PRO A 30 -2.22 -16.46 -9.09
CA PRO A 30 -2.15 -17.07 -10.42
C PRO A 30 -1.39 -16.19 -11.41
N LYS A 31 -0.50 -16.77 -12.21
CA LYS A 31 0.25 -16.06 -13.25
C LYS A 31 -0.67 -15.30 -14.22
N SER A 32 -1.83 -15.87 -14.56
CA SER A 32 -2.82 -15.21 -15.43
C SER A 32 -3.28 -13.84 -14.91
N LYS A 33 -3.44 -13.69 -13.59
CA LYS A 33 -3.76 -12.42 -12.95
C LYS A 33 -2.53 -11.51 -12.88
N LEU A 34 -1.38 -12.07 -12.49
CA LEU A 34 -0.12 -11.32 -12.38
C LEU A 34 0.32 -10.73 -13.72
N LYS A 35 0.06 -11.40 -14.84
CA LYS A 35 0.32 -10.86 -16.17
C LYS A 35 -0.41 -9.55 -16.43
N THR A 36 -1.65 -9.43 -15.97
CA THR A 36 -2.42 -8.18 -16.16
C THR A 36 -1.78 -7.04 -15.36
N LEU A 37 -1.48 -7.28 -14.08
CA LEU A 37 -0.80 -6.29 -13.23
C LEU A 37 0.59 -5.93 -13.79
N THR A 38 1.37 -6.93 -14.24
CA THR A 38 2.71 -6.72 -14.83
C THR A 38 2.64 -5.94 -16.13
N SER A 39 1.65 -6.19 -16.99
CA SER A 39 1.44 -5.42 -18.22
C SER A 39 1.17 -3.96 -17.90
N GLN A 40 0.30 -3.66 -16.91
CA GLN A 40 0.00 -2.29 -16.51
C GLN A 40 1.22 -1.56 -15.91
N ILE A 41 2.03 -2.27 -15.12
CA ILE A 41 3.31 -1.73 -14.60
C ILE A 41 4.28 -1.49 -15.77
N GLY A 42 4.38 -2.43 -16.72
CA GLY A 42 5.19 -2.29 -17.92
C GLY A 42 4.79 -1.06 -18.75
N ASP A 43 3.49 -0.85 -18.96
CA ASP A 43 2.95 0.32 -19.67
C ASP A 43 3.29 1.64 -18.97
N ILE A 44 3.30 1.68 -17.63
CA ILE A 44 3.73 2.87 -16.87
C ILE A 44 5.21 3.19 -17.11
N LEU A 45 6.04 2.16 -17.20
CA LEU A 45 7.49 2.23 -17.30
C LEU A 45 7.99 2.24 -18.77
N ASP A 46 7.09 2.28 -19.75
CA ASP A 46 7.37 2.14 -21.18
C ASP A 46 8.14 0.85 -21.55
N ILE A 47 7.91 -0.23 -20.80
CA ILE A 47 8.48 -1.56 -21.02
C ILE A 47 7.48 -2.44 -21.74
N ASN A 48 7.73 -2.66 -23.04
CA ASN A 48 6.90 -3.53 -23.87
C ASN A 48 6.99 -4.98 -23.42
N SER A 49 5.85 -5.69 -23.45
CA SER A 49 5.78 -7.14 -23.25
C SER A 49 6.33 -7.64 -21.90
N ALA A 50 6.27 -6.78 -20.87
CA ALA A 50 6.77 -7.08 -19.52
C ALA A 50 6.17 -8.37 -18.90
N ASP A 51 4.98 -8.76 -19.33
CA ASP A 51 4.24 -9.92 -18.83
C ASP A 51 4.55 -11.24 -19.55
N LEU A 52 5.14 -11.21 -20.75
CA LEU A 52 5.31 -12.41 -21.58
C LEU A 52 6.23 -13.45 -20.92
N GLY A 53 7.25 -13.00 -20.19
CA GLY A 53 8.18 -13.89 -19.49
C GLY A 53 7.56 -14.65 -18.31
N LEU A 54 6.38 -14.23 -17.80
CA LEU A 54 5.76 -14.87 -16.65
C LEU A 54 5.32 -16.31 -16.94
N ASP A 55 4.89 -16.61 -18.17
CA ASP A 55 4.43 -17.95 -18.53
C ASP A 55 5.55 -18.99 -18.31
N ASP A 56 6.76 -18.66 -18.76
CA ASP A 56 7.95 -19.51 -18.65
C ASP A 56 8.70 -19.38 -17.30
N TYR A 57 8.44 -18.29 -16.54
CA TYR A 57 9.11 -18.05 -15.27
C TYR A 57 8.61 -18.99 -14.17
N ARG A 58 9.46 -19.95 -13.77
CA ARG A 58 9.13 -21.07 -12.87
C ARG A 58 8.09 -22.01 -13.47
N SER A 59 8.30 -23.32 -13.33
CA SER A 59 7.37 -24.35 -13.82
C SER A 59 6.15 -24.54 -12.89
N THR A 60 5.45 -23.44 -12.57
CA THR A 60 4.24 -23.39 -11.73
C THR A 60 3.20 -22.46 -12.35
N ASP A 61 1.93 -22.61 -12.00
CA ASP A 61 0.83 -21.75 -12.49
C ASP A 61 0.56 -20.52 -11.59
N ALA A 62 1.18 -20.49 -10.41
CA ALA A 62 1.07 -19.43 -9.43
C ALA A 62 2.45 -19.12 -8.81
N LEU A 63 2.58 -17.91 -8.29
CA LEU A 63 3.81 -17.40 -7.66
C LEU A 63 3.47 -16.85 -6.27
N ASN A 64 4.37 -17.01 -5.30
CA ASN A 64 4.33 -16.21 -4.08
C ASN A 64 4.88 -14.79 -4.33
N PHE A 65 4.75 -13.89 -3.36
CA PHE A 65 5.16 -12.49 -3.56
C PHE A 65 6.66 -12.35 -3.82
N GLU A 66 7.52 -13.07 -3.10
CA GLU A 66 8.98 -13.00 -3.31
C GLU A 66 9.38 -13.41 -4.73
N GLN A 67 8.77 -14.47 -5.26
CA GLN A 67 9.01 -14.93 -6.62
C GLN A 67 8.57 -13.88 -7.64
N TYR A 68 7.42 -13.24 -7.41
CA TYR A 68 6.90 -12.18 -8.27
C TYR A 68 7.75 -10.91 -8.19
N ARG A 69 8.13 -10.47 -6.99
CA ARG A 69 9.08 -9.36 -6.75
C ARG A 69 10.40 -9.59 -7.46
N TYR A 70 10.94 -10.81 -7.39
CA TYR A 70 12.17 -11.17 -8.11
C TYR A 70 12.00 -11.03 -9.62
N TYR A 71 10.87 -11.52 -10.18
CA TYR A 71 10.57 -11.36 -11.60
C TYR A 71 10.52 -9.88 -12.00
N LEU A 72 9.77 -9.07 -11.26
CA LEU A 72 9.69 -7.61 -11.51
C LEU A 72 11.07 -6.97 -11.49
N CYS A 73 11.88 -7.27 -10.47
CA CYS A 73 13.25 -6.75 -10.36
C CYS A 73 14.11 -7.13 -11.57
N LYS A 74 14.00 -8.35 -12.09
CA LYS A 74 14.90 -8.89 -13.13
C LYS A 74 14.44 -8.67 -14.55
N GLU A 75 13.14 -8.68 -14.81
CA GLU A 75 12.58 -8.66 -16.16
C GLU A 75 11.87 -7.33 -16.47
N VAL A 76 11.54 -6.53 -15.44
CA VAL A 76 10.84 -5.25 -15.63
C VAL A 76 11.78 -4.12 -15.22
N PHE A 77 11.99 -3.91 -13.92
CA PHE A 77 12.69 -2.75 -13.41
C PHE A 77 14.19 -2.72 -13.76
N SER A 78 14.79 -3.85 -14.14
CA SER A 78 16.18 -3.92 -14.64
C SER A 78 16.37 -3.28 -16.03
N ASN A 79 15.28 -3.08 -16.80
CA ASN A 79 15.32 -2.46 -18.12
C ASN A 79 15.30 -0.92 -18.05
N LEU A 80 15.14 -0.35 -16.85
CA LEU A 80 15.20 1.08 -16.65
C LEU A 80 16.65 1.58 -16.67
N PRO A 81 16.88 2.85 -17.04
CA PRO A 81 18.20 3.47 -16.91
C PRO A 81 18.71 3.46 -15.47
N ASP A 82 20.04 3.41 -15.30
CA ASP A 82 20.69 3.47 -13.97
C ASP A 82 20.38 4.79 -13.21
N GLU A 83 20.10 5.87 -13.94
CA GLU A 83 19.73 7.17 -13.40
C GLU A 83 18.40 7.63 -14.02
N ILE A 84 17.38 7.78 -13.17
CA ILE A 84 16.07 8.31 -13.55
C ILE A 84 15.97 9.74 -12.97
N PRO A 85 15.58 10.76 -13.76
CA PRO A 85 15.31 12.08 -13.23
C PRO A 85 14.27 12.04 -12.12
N VAL A 86 14.49 12.78 -11.03
CA VAL A 86 13.61 12.77 -9.83
C VAL A 86 12.13 12.99 -10.16
N ASN A 87 11.81 13.91 -11.08
CA ASN A 87 10.42 14.17 -11.48
C ASN A 87 9.78 12.98 -12.21
N GLU A 88 10.59 12.25 -12.99
CA GLU A 88 10.14 11.07 -13.73
C GLU A 88 9.98 9.88 -12.77
N GLN A 89 10.92 9.72 -11.83
CA GLN A 89 10.82 8.74 -10.75
C GLN A 89 9.54 8.94 -9.94
N HIS A 90 9.26 10.16 -9.46
CA HIS A 90 8.02 10.46 -8.74
C HIS A 90 6.76 10.22 -9.59
N SER A 91 6.84 10.42 -10.91
CA SER A 91 5.74 10.09 -11.82
C SER A 91 5.51 8.58 -11.89
N TYR A 92 6.57 7.78 -12.00
CA TYR A 92 6.47 6.32 -12.00
C TYR A 92 5.94 5.79 -10.66
N GLU A 93 6.44 6.32 -9.54
CA GLU A 93 5.96 5.99 -8.20
C GLU A 93 4.45 6.23 -8.08
N SER A 94 4.01 7.45 -8.38
CA SER A 94 2.59 7.83 -8.27
C SER A 94 1.67 7.04 -9.21
N LYS A 95 2.12 6.75 -10.43
CA LYS A 95 1.32 5.96 -11.39
C LYS A 95 1.24 4.49 -10.96
N THR A 96 2.33 3.93 -10.45
CA THR A 96 2.39 2.55 -9.96
C THR A 96 1.49 2.39 -8.74
N ASP A 97 1.56 3.32 -7.78
CA ASP A 97 0.65 3.39 -6.63
C ASP A 97 -0.82 3.39 -7.08
N ASN A 98 -1.16 4.22 -8.08
CA ASN A 98 -2.53 4.31 -8.56
C ASN A 98 -3.02 3.00 -9.20
N VAL A 99 -2.22 2.38 -10.06
CA VAL A 99 -2.59 1.08 -10.67
C VAL A 99 -2.74 0.00 -9.58
N CYS A 100 -1.83 -0.04 -8.60
CA CYS A 100 -1.93 -1.00 -7.50
C CYS A 100 -3.17 -0.78 -6.64
N TRP A 101 -3.50 0.48 -6.37
CA TRP A 101 -4.71 0.87 -5.65
C TRP A 101 -5.98 0.43 -6.40
N GLU A 102 -6.04 0.60 -7.71
CA GLU A 102 -7.22 0.20 -8.51
C GLU A 102 -7.59 -1.28 -8.32
N TRP A 103 -6.60 -2.15 -8.12
CA TRP A 103 -6.84 -3.57 -7.83
C TRP A 103 -7.48 -3.81 -6.47
N CYS A 104 -6.96 -3.19 -5.41
CA CYS A 104 -7.34 -3.52 -4.03
C CYS A 104 -8.33 -2.55 -3.38
N SER A 105 -8.58 -1.38 -3.99
CA SER A 105 -9.34 -0.26 -3.43
C SER A 105 -10.73 -0.62 -2.92
N LEU A 106 -11.43 -1.53 -3.61
CA LEU A 106 -12.79 -1.92 -3.25
C LEU A 106 -12.87 -2.55 -1.86
N ASN A 107 -11.81 -3.23 -1.40
CA ASN A 107 -11.72 -3.81 -0.06
C ASN A 107 -11.69 -2.74 1.05
N PHE A 108 -11.37 -1.49 0.69
CA PHE A 108 -11.22 -0.37 1.62
C PHE A 108 -12.30 0.70 1.42
N ILE A 109 -12.84 0.86 0.22
CA ILE A 109 -13.90 1.83 -0.06
C ILE A 109 -15.28 1.26 0.28
N LYS A 110 -15.55 -0.01 -0.07
CA LYS A 110 -16.87 -0.64 0.10
C LYS A 110 -16.95 -1.53 1.35
N ARG A 111 -16.24 -1.17 2.41
CA ARG A 111 -16.22 -1.94 3.68
C ARG A 111 -17.61 -1.98 4.31
N GLU A 112 -17.98 -3.10 4.91
CA GLU A 112 -19.21 -3.21 5.69
C GLU A 112 -18.99 -2.56 7.08
N GLY A 113 -19.80 -1.56 7.44
CA GLY A 113 -19.73 -0.93 8.75
C GLY A 113 -20.47 0.41 8.84
N GLU A 114 -20.78 0.84 10.07
CA GLU A 114 -21.48 2.12 10.36
C GLU A 114 -20.58 3.37 10.24
N PHE A 115 -19.27 3.20 10.02
CA PHE A 115 -18.27 4.28 10.13
C PHE A 115 -17.45 4.51 8.84
N ILE A 116 -18.10 4.46 7.66
CA ILE A 116 -17.46 4.94 6.41
C ILE A 116 -17.49 6.47 6.42
N ILE A 117 -16.39 7.09 6.83
CA ILE A 117 -16.34 8.54 7.07
C ILE A 117 -15.47 9.23 6.02
N PHE A 118 -14.32 8.65 5.65
CA PHE A 118 -13.41 9.26 4.69
C PHE A 118 -13.95 9.18 3.26
N PRO A 119 -13.88 10.28 2.49
CA PRO A 119 -14.05 10.22 1.03
C PRO A 119 -13.02 9.30 0.37
N ASP A 120 -13.36 8.67 -0.75
CA ASP A 120 -12.51 7.70 -1.47
C ASP A 120 -11.09 8.22 -1.75
N HIS A 121 -10.97 9.50 -2.14
CA HIS A 121 -9.66 10.10 -2.39
C HIS A 121 -8.82 10.26 -1.11
N CYS A 122 -9.43 10.54 0.04
CA CYS A 122 -8.73 10.56 1.32
C CYS A 122 -8.25 9.15 1.70
N VAL A 123 -9.08 8.13 1.46
CA VAL A 123 -8.68 6.73 1.68
C VAL A 123 -7.47 6.37 0.82
N TYR A 124 -7.45 6.81 -0.45
CA TYR A 124 -6.29 6.61 -1.32
C TYR A 124 -5.03 7.33 -0.80
N GLN A 125 -5.13 8.57 -0.32
CA GLN A 125 -3.96 9.26 0.25
C GLN A 125 -3.47 8.58 1.53
N LEU A 126 -4.38 8.13 2.40
CA LEU A 126 -4.03 7.33 3.58
C LEU A 126 -3.37 6.01 3.20
N TYR A 127 -3.81 5.37 2.10
CA TYR A 127 -3.18 4.18 1.55
C TYR A 127 -1.75 4.46 1.08
N ARG A 128 -1.49 5.59 0.43
CA ARG A 128 -0.14 5.97 0.00
C ARG A 128 0.78 6.25 1.19
N ILE A 129 0.28 6.98 2.20
CA ILE A 129 1.01 7.19 3.47
C ILE A 129 1.31 5.85 4.13
N PHE A 130 0.34 4.93 4.11
CA PHE A 130 0.53 3.58 4.63
C PHE A 130 1.61 2.80 3.88
N CYS A 131 1.59 2.81 2.55
CA CYS A 131 2.61 2.13 1.75
C CYS A 131 3.99 2.76 1.91
N MET A 132 4.08 4.07 2.16
CA MET A 132 5.33 4.78 2.38
C MET A 132 5.96 4.47 3.75
N LEU A 133 5.16 4.38 4.80
CA LEU A 133 5.63 4.16 6.19
C LEU A 133 5.57 2.68 6.61
N GLY A 134 4.95 1.84 5.79
CA GLY A 134 4.79 0.42 6.06
C GLY A 134 6.08 -0.35 5.83
N GLU A 135 6.23 -1.43 6.59
CA GLU A 135 7.30 -2.39 6.45
C GLU A 135 6.73 -3.74 6.02
N MET A 136 7.51 -4.42 5.19
CA MET A 136 7.21 -5.75 4.71
C MET A 136 7.78 -6.79 5.70
N VAL A 137 6.89 -7.57 6.31
CA VAL A 137 7.22 -8.55 7.36
C VAL A 137 6.71 -9.94 7.01
N GLU A 138 7.29 -10.98 7.59
CA GLU A 138 6.77 -12.34 7.50
C GLU A 138 5.78 -12.60 8.65
N ASN A 139 4.58 -13.07 8.34
CA ASN A 139 3.58 -13.44 9.35
C ASN A 139 3.78 -14.87 9.88
N ASP A 140 2.97 -15.26 10.87
CA ASP A 140 3.02 -16.60 11.50
C ASP A 140 2.87 -17.79 10.53
N LYS A 141 2.39 -17.55 9.31
CA LYS A 141 2.22 -18.57 8.26
C LYS A 141 3.38 -18.61 7.27
N GLY A 142 4.41 -17.79 7.46
CA GLY A 142 5.53 -17.65 6.52
C GLY A 142 5.17 -16.84 5.27
N HIS A 143 4.05 -16.11 5.29
CA HIS A 143 3.66 -15.25 4.17
C HIS A 143 4.06 -13.81 4.46
N VAL A 144 4.55 -13.14 3.43
CA VAL A 144 4.91 -11.74 3.50
C VAL A 144 3.65 -10.86 3.58
N GLU A 145 3.65 -9.88 4.46
CA GLU A 145 2.62 -8.85 4.58
C GLU A 145 3.17 -7.45 4.86
N VAL A 146 2.44 -6.41 4.45
CA VAL A 146 2.79 -5.02 4.78
C VAL A 146 2.02 -4.57 6.02
N ILE A 147 2.77 -4.12 7.02
CA ILE A 147 2.24 -3.59 8.28
C ILE A 147 2.89 -2.24 8.57
N MET A 148 2.19 -1.37 9.30
CA MET A 148 2.79 -0.15 9.85
C MET A 148 3.17 -0.37 11.31
N ALA A 149 4.35 0.08 11.72
CA ALA A 149 4.73 0.06 13.13
C ALA A 149 3.77 0.93 13.96
N ALA A 150 3.50 0.54 15.22
CA ALA A 150 2.61 1.29 16.09
C ALA A 150 3.06 2.75 16.27
N GLU A 151 4.37 2.99 16.36
CA GLU A 151 4.98 4.31 16.47
C GLU A 151 4.69 5.18 15.23
N GLU A 152 4.71 4.61 14.03
CA GLU A 152 4.37 5.33 12.80
C GLU A 152 2.86 5.61 12.71
N VAL A 153 2.02 4.68 13.16
CA VAL A 153 0.58 4.93 13.29
C VAL A 153 0.33 6.08 14.27
N GLU A 154 1.01 6.09 15.41
CA GLU A 154 0.93 7.17 16.41
C GLU A 154 1.29 8.51 15.78
N ASN A 155 2.41 8.57 15.07
CA ASN A 155 2.89 9.77 14.38
C ASN A 155 1.85 10.30 13.38
N VAL A 156 1.29 9.42 12.54
CA VAL A 156 0.28 9.80 11.55
C VAL A 156 -1.00 10.31 12.24
N VAL A 157 -1.48 9.61 13.26
CA VAL A 157 -2.67 10.02 14.02
C VAL A 157 -2.44 11.36 14.73
N PHE A 158 -1.28 11.55 15.35
CA PHE A 158 -0.93 12.80 16.01
C PHE A 158 -0.88 13.97 15.03
N GLN A 159 -0.26 13.79 13.85
CA GLN A 159 -0.23 14.81 12.80
C GLN A 159 -1.64 15.11 12.26
N PHE A 160 -2.46 14.08 12.06
CA PHE A 160 -3.85 14.21 11.66
C PHE A 160 -4.65 15.07 12.67
N MET A 161 -4.55 14.76 13.97
CA MET A 161 -5.22 15.53 15.03
C MET A 161 -4.71 16.97 15.13
N ASN A 162 -3.40 17.19 14.98
CA ASN A 162 -2.85 18.55 14.96
C ASN A 162 -3.41 19.37 13.80
N THR A 163 -3.54 18.78 12.61
CA THR A 163 -4.10 19.46 11.43
C THR A 163 -5.57 19.81 11.62
N LEU A 164 -6.32 18.97 12.33
CA LEU A 164 -7.69 19.29 12.76
C LEU A 164 -7.78 20.34 13.88
N GLY A 165 -6.66 20.88 14.37
CA GLY A 165 -6.62 21.79 15.52
C GLY A 165 -6.94 21.11 16.86
N ARG A 166 -6.93 19.78 16.90
CA ARG A 166 -7.28 18.93 18.06
C ARG A 166 -6.06 18.28 18.71
N GLY A 167 -4.85 18.76 18.42
CA GLY A 167 -3.62 18.21 19.01
C GLY A 167 -3.57 18.25 20.54
N GLN A 168 -4.31 19.16 21.19
CA GLN A 168 -4.43 19.22 22.65
C GLN A 168 -5.29 18.10 23.23
N ASP A 169 -6.15 17.46 22.41
CA ASP A 169 -6.98 16.32 22.81
C ASP A 169 -6.20 14.99 22.67
N TRP A 170 -4.95 15.02 22.22
CA TRP A 170 -4.12 13.83 22.08
C TRP A 170 -3.89 13.16 23.43
N ASN A 171 -4.13 11.85 23.47
CA ASN A 171 -3.91 11.02 24.64
C ASN A 171 -3.05 9.81 24.28
N ALA A 172 -1.76 9.90 24.55
CA ALA A 172 -0.80 8.81 24.32
C ALA A 172 -1.18 7.53 25.09
N GLU A 173 -1.67 7.63 26.33
CA GLU A 173 -2.06 6.44 27.11
C GLU A 173 -3.28 5.71 26.50
N GLU A 174 -4.21 6.46 25.89
CA GLU A 174 -5.31 5.85 25.13
C GLU A 174 -4.79 5.14 23.88
N PHE A 175 -3.87 5.77 23.15
CA PHE A 175 -3.27 5.15 21.97
C PHE A 175 -2.49 3.88 22.34
N ASP A 176 -1.65 3.92 23.37
CA ASP A 176 -0.90 2.77 23.88
C ASP A 176 -1.83 1.61 24.24
N SER A 177 -2.98 1.92 24.86
CA SER A 177 -3.99 0.92 25.20
C SER A 177 -4.58 0.26 23.95
N ILE A 178 -4.82 1.03 22.87
CA ILE A 178 -5.29 0.51 21.58
C ILE A 178 -4.20 -0.33 20.91
N ALA A 179 -2.97 0.18 20.85
CA ALA A 179 -1.84 -0.49 20.22
C ALA A 179 -1.50 -1.82 20.91
N SER A 180 -1.61 -1.89 22.25
CA SER A 180 -1.30 -3.09 23.03
C SER A 180 -2.16 -4.32 22.69
N VAL A 181 -3.33 -4.13 22.09
CA VAL A 181 -4.26 -5.22 21.71
C VAL A 181 -4.29 -5.49 20.21
N ILE A 182 -3.64 -4.65 19.39
CA ILE A 182 -3.55 -4.83 17.95
C ILE A 182 -2.27 -5.59 17.63
N PRO A 183 -2.36 -6.82 17.08
CA PRO A 183 -1.17 -7.62 16.80
C PRO A 183 -0.32 -7.02 15.67
N ALA A 184 -0.97 -6.40 14.68
CA ALA A 184 -0.33 -5.74 13.55
C ALA A 184 -1.27 -4.69 12.95
N PHE A 185 -0.74 -3.50 12.65
CA PHE A 185 -1.51 -2.47 11.95
C PHE A 185 -1.47 -2.69 10.45
N LYS A 186 -2.35 -3.57 9.96
CA LYS A 186 -2.67 -3.65 8.52
C LYS A 186 -3.47 -2.41 8.10
N PHE A 187 -3.43 -2.05 6.82
CA PHE A 187 -4.09 -0.84 6.32
C PHE A 187 -5.56 -0.71 6.74
N GLY A 188 -6.34 -1.81 6.66
CA GLY A 188 -7.74 -1.80 7.10
C GLY A 188 -7.93 -1.52 8.60
N ILE A 189 -7.01 -1.99 9.46
CA ILE A 189 -7.03 -1.74 10.91
C ILE A 189 -6.64 -0.28 11.19
N PHE A 190 -5.56 0.20 10.57
CA PHE A 190 -5.12 1.59 10.64
C PHE A 190 -6.27 2.55 10.28
N LEU A 191 -6.94 2.30 9.15
CA LEU A 191 -8.05 3.12 8.68
C LEU A 191 -9.25 3.08 9.65
N THR A 192 -9.57 1.89 10.18
CA THR A 192 -10.64 1.73 11.19
C THR A 192 -10.34 2.47 12.48
N VAL A 193 -9.09 2.49 12.94
CA VAL A 193 -8.67 3.22 14.14
C VAL A 193 -8.84 4.72 13.92
N LEU A 194 -8.38 5.26 12.79
CA LEU A 194 -8.62 6.66 12.43
C LEU A 194 -10.12 7.00 12.41
N GLU A 195 -10.91 6.21 11.67
CA GLU A 195 -12.35 6.42 11.49
C GLU A 195 -13.14 6.32 12.81
N SER A 196 -12.80 5.40 13.70
CA SER A 196 -13.60 5.17 14.91
C SER A 196 -13.22 6.07 16.09
N LYS A 197 -11.95 6.49 16.17
CA LYS A 197 -11.42 7.21 17.34
C LYS A 197 -11.14 8.68 17.09
N TYR A 198 -10.65 9.03 15.91
CA TYR A 198 -10.01 10.31 15.71
C TYR A 198 -10.79 11.27 14.80
N THR A 199 -11.82 10.80 14.09
CA THR A 199 -12.67 11.61 13.20
C THR A 199 -13.98 12.12 13.83
N LYS A 200 -14.25 11.76 15.09
CA LYS A 200 -15.50 12.14 15.77
C LYS A 200 -15.73 13.66 15.70
N ASP A 201 -16.97 14.04 15.41
CA ASP A 201 -17.42 15.45 15.32
C ASP A 201 -16.64 16.29 14.28
N THR A 202 -15.96 15.65 13.33
CA THR A 202 -15.23 16.32 12.25
C THR A 202 -16.08 16.32 10.98
N ASP A 203 -16.23 17.49 10.34
CA ASP A 203 -16.92 17.58 9.06
C ASP A 203 -16.05 17.11 7.89
N LYS A 204 -16.67 16.92 6.72
CA LYS A 204 -15.96 16.45 5.53
C LYS A 204 -14.82 17.36 5.08
N GLY A 205 -14.94 18.68 5.27
CA GLY A 205 -13.91 19.64 4.87
C GLY A 205 -12.67 19.48 5.74
N GLY A 206 -12.85 19.37 7.05
CA GLY A 206 -11.76 19.12 7.99
C GLY A 206 -11.04 17.80 7.73
N LEU A 207 -11.79 16.73 7.39
CA LEU A 207 -11.18 15.44 7.04
C LEU A 207 -10.29 15.51 5.78
N ILE A 208 -10.74 16.25 4.76
CA ILE A 208 -9.98 16.44 3.52
C ILE A 208 -8.71 17.23 3.81
N GLU A 209 -8.79 18.28 4.63
CA GLU A 209 -7.62 19.09 5.01
C GLU A 209 -6.62 18.33 5.87
N ALA A 210 -7.10 17.45 6.76
CA ALA A 210 -6.26 16.71 7.69
C ALA A 210 -5.56 15.49 7.11
N VAL A 211 -6.01 14.97 5.96
CA VAL A 211 -5.31 13.92 5.23
C VAL A 211 -4.30 14.57 4.27
N PRO A 212 -2.98 14.38 4.49
CA PRO A 212 -1.97 14.97 3.62
C PRO A 212 -2.11 14.48 2.18
N GLY A 213 -2.33 15.40 1.26
CA GLY A 213 -2.37 15.12 -0.18
C GLY A 213 -2.73 16.38 -0.96
N HIS A 214 -1.75 16.97 -1.66
CA HIS A 214 -2.07 17.93 -2.71
C HIS A 214 -2.66 17.16 -3.91
N PRO A 215 -3.72 17.68 -4.55
CA PRO A 215 -4.11 17.21 -5.89
C PRO A 215 -3.00 17.41 -6.91
#